data_AF-R5KL10-F1
#
_entry.id   AF-R5KL10-F1
#
_cell.length_a   1.000
_cell.length_b   1.000
_cell.length_c   1.000
_cell.angle_alpha   90.00
_cell.angle_beta   90.00
_cell.angle_gamma   90.00
#
_symmetry.space_group_name_H-M   'P 1'
#
loop_
_entity.id
_entity.type
_entity.pdbx_description
1 polymer ?
#
loop_
_entity_poly.entity_id
_entity_poly.type
_entity_poly.pdbx_seq_one_letter_code
_entity_poly.pdbx_strand_id
1 'polypeptide(L)'
;MSVGASPAYPNGRRCYSGVYHDGRAVYFYDDSGNGRIYGGKFWFSRMTYVQPKGRIKETAYGLFGNGRKQGRWLFTYRTFGLRRSLYVDYADGRRAGCYVYRSRCSSRLLGFKKGTTLLTVGVSGHDLTGQVYYSFGGESLTGRFDSAGRPDGRWTMNAVKTRSHKIFHETWEHGVCVSSDIFDVTTGDKTTGKGRLPDVILSVVYSECKPLEHILRKGTK
;
A
#
# COMPACT_ATOMS: atom_id res chain seq x y z
N MET A 1 15.84 2.39 -25.56
CA MET A 1 15.30 2.18 -24.21
C MET A 1 15.49 0.72 -23.83
N SER A 2 16.53 0.38 -23.07
CA SER A 2 16.80 -0.99 -22.63
C SER A 2 15.83 -1.38 -21.52
N VAL A 3 15.02 -2.40 -21.75
CA VAL A 3 14.23 -3.05 -20.72
C VAL A 3 15.22 -3.74 -19.78
N GLY A 4 15.54 -3.12 -18.65
CA GLY A 4 16.41 -3.71 -17.64
C GLY A 4 15.83 -5.05 -17.20
N ALA A 5 16.58 -6.13 -17.45
CA ALA A 5 16.23 -7.46 -16.98
C ALA A 5 16.00 -7.39 -15.47
N SER A 6 14.83 -7.85 -15.00
CA SER A 6 14.61 -8.03 -13.56
C SER A 6 15.75 -8.92 -13.03
N PRO A 7 16.47 -8.52 -11.97
CA PRO A 7 17.55 -9.34 -11.44
C PRO A 7 17.03 -10.74 -11.15
N ALA A 8 17.54 -11.72 -11.88
CA ALA A 8 17.25 -13.12 -11.65
C ALA A 8 17.97 -13.49 -10.35
N TYR A 9 17.26 -13.41 -9.22
CA TYR A 9 17.78 -13.94 -7.97
C TYR A 9 17.82 -15.47 -8.10
N PRO A 10 19.01 -16.11 -8.04
CA PRO A 10 19.09 -17.55 -8.08
C PRO A 10 18.29 -18.11 -6.92
N ASN A 11 17.54 -19.18 -7.18
CA ASN A 11 16.85 -19.91 -6.12
C ASN A 11 17.89 -20.52 -5.19
N GLY A 12 17.56 -20.60 -3.90
CA GLY A 12 18.28 -21.44 -2.94
C GLY A 12 18.28 -22.91 -3.40
N ARG A 13 19.23 -23.69 -2.89
CA ARG A 13 19.48 -25.07 -3.34
C ARG A 13 18.34 -26.02 -3.01
N ARG A 14 17.51 -25.69 -2.01
CA ARG A 14 16.38 -26.50 -1.56
C ARG A 14 15.07 -25.78 -1.80
N CYS A 15 14.01 -26.57 -2.01
CA CYS A 15 12.63 -26.09 -2.11
C CYS A 15 11.81 -26.71 -0.97
N TYR A 16 10.97 -25.91 -0.34
CA TYR A 16 9.98 -26.36 0.62
C TYR A 16 8.57 -26.10 0.08
N SER A 17 7.66 -27.04 0.29
CA SER A 17 6.23 -26.88 0.06
C SER A 17 5.48 -27.58 1.18
N GLY A 18 4.68 -26.83 1.95
CA GLY A 18 3.97 -27.42 3.09
C GLY A 18 3.46 -26.39 4.09
N VAL A 19 3.23 -26.87 5.31
CA VAL A 19 2.77 -26.06 6.45
C VAL A 19 3.81 -25.00 6.80
N TYR A 20 3.34 -23.77 6.96
CA TYR A 20 4.19 -22.63 7.30
C TYR A 20 3.45 -21.75 8.29
N HIS A 21 3.82 -21.87 9.57
CA HIS A 21 3.11 -21.25 10.69
C HIS A 21 1.60 -21.55 10.65
N ASP A 22 0.76 -20.52 10.51
CA ASP A 22 -0.70 -20.57 10.45
C ASP A 22 -1.24 -20.76 9.01
N GLY A 23 -0.39 -21.09 8.05
CA GLY A 23 -0.75 -21.25 6.64
C GLY A 23 0.09 -22.29 5.91
N ARG A 24 0.21 -22.10 4.60
CA ARG A 24 1.05 -22.90 3.71
C ARG A 24 1.97 -21.99 2.91
N ALA A 25 3.19 -22.46 2.65
CA ALA A 25 4.14 -21.73 1.82
C ALA A 25 4.88 -22.64 0.85
N VAL A 26 5.32 -22.03 -0.24
CA VAL A 26 6.28 -22.60 -1.19
C VAL A 26 7.43 -21.62 -1.33
N TYR A 27 8.66 -22.07 -1.03
CA TYR A 27 9.83 -21.20 -1.06
C TYR A 27 11.14 -21.95 -1.25
N PHE A 28 12.12 -21.22 -1.76
CA PHE A 28 13.49 -21.69 -1.94
C PHE A 28 14.40 -21.18 -0.82
N TYR A 29 15.35 -22.02 -0.38
CA TYR A 29 16.23 -21.71 0.73
C TYR A 29 17.56 -22.46 0.67
N ASP A 30 18.51 -21.94 1.45
CA ASP A 30 19.74 -22.62 1.85
C ASP A 30 19.74 -22.79 3.38
N ASP A 31 20.29 -23.90 3.87
CA ASP A 31 20.47 -24.09 5.30
C ASP A 31 21.70 -23.31 5.78
N SER A 32 21.59 -22.77 6.98
CA SER A 32 22.66 -22.08 7.70
C SER A 32 22.64 -22.53 9.16
N GLY A 33 23.71 -22.27 9.90
CA GLY A 33 23.80 -22.63 11.33
C GLY A 33 22.64 -22.07 12.18
N ASN A 34 22.02 -20.97 11.75
CA ASN A 34 20.93 -20.28 12.44
C ASN A 34 19.55 -20.53 11.80
N GLY A 35 19.41 -21.57 10.98
CA GLY A 35 18.18 -21.94 10.28
C GLY A 35 18.21 -21.64 8.78
N ARG A 36 17.07 -21.35 8.18
CA ARG A 36 16.92 -21.24 6.72
C ARG A 36 17.07 -19.80 6.21
N ILE A 37 17.99 -19.60 5.27
CA ILE A 37 18.16 -18.36 4.51
C ILE A 37 17.30 -18.47 3.25
N TYR A 38 16.33 -17.58 3.08
CA TYR A 38 15.43 -17.62 1.91
C TYR A 38 16.10 -16.97 0.71
N GLY A 39 15.99 -17.59 -0.46
CA GLY A 39 16.58 -17.08 -1.70
C GLY A 39 15.78 -17.55 -2.90
N GLY A 40 15.25 -16.63 -3.69
CA GLY A 40 14.38 -16.90 -4.82
C GLY A 40 12.90 -16.66 -4.53
N LYS A 41 12.04 -17.32 -5.31
CA LYS A 41 10.58 -17.13 -5.25
C LYS A 41 9.99 -17.59 -3.90
N PHE A 42 9.01 -16.83 -3.44
CA PHE A 42 8.25 -17.14 -2.24
C PHE A 42 6.76 -16.94 -2.50
N TRP A 43 5.97 -17.89 -2.02
CA TRP A 43 4.52 -17.81 -1.99
C TRP A 43 4.01 -18.28 -0.63
N PHE A 44 3.03 -17.57 -0.09
CA PHE A 44 2.33 -17.91 1.14
C PHE A 44 0.83 -17.71 0.97
N SER A 45 0.06 -18.60 1.60
CA SER A 45 -1.39 -18.45 1.76
C SER A 45 -1.84 -18.97 3.11
N ARG A 46 -2.69 -18.20 3.79
CA ARG A 46 -3.45 -18.67 4.94
C ARG A 46 -4.94 -18.40 4.78
N MET A 47 -5.72 -19.16 5.54
CA MET A 47 -7.17 -19.04 5.57
C MET A 47 -7.61 -19.02 7.02
N THR A 48 -8.31 -17.97 7.42
CA THR A 48 -8.86 -17.83 8.77
C THR A 48 -10.37 -17.61 8.69
N TYR A 49 -11.07 -17.92 9.77
CA TYR A 49 -12.49 -17.65 9.91
C TYR A 49 -12.67 -16.73 11.12
N VAL A 50 -13.24 -15.55 10.88
CA VAL A 50 -13.43 -14.53 11.92
C VAL A 50 -14.85 -14.03 11.86
N GLN A 51 -15.64 -14.26 12.91
CA GLN A 51 -16.98 -13.66 12.98
C GLN A 51 -16.87 -12.15 13.26
N PRO A 52 -17.73 -11.29 12.66
CA PRO A 52 -18.77 -11.60 11.67
C PRO A 52 -18.27 -11.57 10.22
N LYS A 53 -16.98 -11.33 9.96
CA LYS A 53 -16.38 -11.16 8.62
C LYS A 53 -16.39 -12.46 7.79
N GLY A 54 -16.55 -13.61 8.43
CA GLY A 54 -16.53 -14.92 7.80
C GLY A 54 -15.12 -15.33 7.38
N ARG A 55 -15.03 -16.03 6.24
CA ARG A 55 -13.78 -16.57 5.71
C ARG A 55 -12.88 -15.46 5.15
N ILE A 56 -11.64 -15.43 5.63
CA ILE A 56 -10.60 -14.49 5.21
C ILE A 56 -9.46 -15.30 4.57
N LYS A 57 -9.09 -14.93 3.35
CA LYS A 57 -7.91 -15.46 2.64
C LYS A 57 -6.85 -14.37 2.55
N GLU A 58 -5.66 -14.67 3.00
CA GLU A 58 -4.50 -13.79 2.90
C GLU A 58 -3.39 -14.50 2.13
N THR A 59 -2.72 -13.76 1.24
CA THR A 59 -1.59 -14.28 0.47
C THR A 59 -0.46 -13.29 0.39
N ALA A 60 0.77 -13.78 0.34
CA ALA A 60 1.96 -12.99 0.02
C ALA A 60 2.75 -13.68 -1.10
N TYR A 61 3.23 -12.91 -2.06
CA TYR A 61 4.06 -13.39 -3.16
C TYR A 61 5.19 -12.40 -3.42
N GLY A 62 6.40 -12.90 -3.65
CA GLY A 62 7.55 -12.06 -3.96
C GLY A 62 8.84 -12.84 -4.05
N LEU A 63 9.95 -12.12 -3.93
CA LEU A 63 11.30 -12.67 -4.02
C LEU A 63 12.09 -12.37 -2.75
N PHE A 64 12.83 -13.37 -2.28
CA PHE A 64 13.89 -13.17 -1.30
C PHE A 64 15.26 -13.19 -1.98
N GLY A 65 16.19 -12.39 -1.46
CA GLY A 65 17.61 -12.47 -1.75
C GLY A 65 18.37 -12.40 -0.44
N ASN A 66 19.14 -13.45 -0.13
CA ASN A 66 19.91 -13.59 1.11
C ASN A 66 19.07 -13.33 2.38
N GLY A 67 17.89 -13.96 2.46
CA GLY A 67 16.97 -13.86 3.60
C GLY A 67 16.17 -12.55 3.68
N ARG A 68 16.35 -11.63 2.73
CA ARG A 68 15.70 -10.30 2.73
C ARG A 68 14.77 -10.14 1.54
N LYS A 69 13.67 -9.39 1.72
CA LYS A 69 12.73 -9.10 0.63
C LYS A 69 13.43 -8.30 -0.47
N GLN A 70 13.21 -8.69 -1.72
CA GLN A 70 13.73 -8.03 -2.91
C GLN A 70 12.63 -7.82 -3.94
N GLY A 71 12.80 -6.77 -4.74
CA GLY A 71 11.91 -6.44 -5.84
C GLY A 71 10.47 -6.23 -5.40
N ARG A 72 9.54 -6.46 -6.32
CA ARG A 72 8.11 -6.25 -6.07
C ARG A 72 7.48 -7.40 -5.31
N TRP A 73 6.86 -7.06 -4.19
CA TRP A 73 6.02 -7.94 -3.38
C TRP A 73 4.54 -7.62 -3.59
N LEU A 74 3.72 -8.67 -3.58
CA LEU A 74 2.26 -8.57 -3.63
C LEU A 74 1.66 -9.20 -2.38
N PHE A 75 0.91 -8.41 -1.63
CA PHE A 75 0.09 -8.85 -0.51
C PHE A 75 -1.38 -8.76 -0.90
N THR A 76 -2.16 -9.80 -0.60
CA THR A 76 -3.61 -9.76 -0.84
C THR A 76 -4.39 -10.22 0.36
N TYR A 77 -5.54 -9.57 0.55
CA TYR A 77 -6.53 -9.90 1.56
C TYR A 77 -7.89 -10.01 0.87
N ARG A 78 -8.61 -11.09 1.12
CA ARG A 78 -9.93 -11.32 0.54
C ARG A 78 -10.87 -11.84 1.61
N THR A 79 -12.02 -11.22 1.72
CA THR A 79 -13.14 -11.68 2.55
C THR A 79 -14.45 -11.51 1.77
N PHE A 80 -15.59 -11.78 2.39
CA PHE A 80 -16.87 -11.67 1.74
C PHE A 80 -17.12 -10.23 1.25
N GLY A 81 -17.20 -10.06 -0.07
CA GLY A 81 -17.49 -8.75 -0.68
C GLY A 81 -16.37 -7.71 -0.65
N LEU A 82 -15.18 -8.04 -0.13
CA LEU A 82 -14.05 -7.12 -0.05
C LEU A 82 -12.76 -7.81 -0.49
N ARG A 83 -12.04 -7.15 -1.40
CA ARG A 83 -10.71 -7.56 -1.85
C ARG A 83 -9.76 -6.38 -1.73
N ARG A 84 -8.62 -6.58 -1.08
CA ARG A 84 -7.53 -5.64 -0.97
C ARG A 84 -6.26 -6.26 -1.54
N SER A 85 -5.44 -5.44 -2.19
CA SER A 85 -4.12 -5.81 -2.66
C SER A 85 -3.16 -4.66 -2.48
N LEU A 86 -1.93 -4.96 -2.12
CA LEU A 86 -0.84 -4.00 -1.97
C LEU A 86 0.38 -4.52 -2.71
N TYR A 87 0.90 -3.72 -3.65
CA TYR A 87 2.24 -3.90 -4.18
C TYR A 87 3.22 -3.02 -3.40
N VAL A 88 4.37 -3.59 -3.05
CA VAL A 88 5.47 -2.90 -2.37
C VAL A 88 6.78 -3.31 -3.01
N ASP A 89 7.59 -2.33 -3.39
CA ASP A 89 8.94 -2.59 -3.89
C ASP A 89 9.94 -2.58 -2.71
N TYR A 90 10.82 -3.58 -2.69
CA TYR A 90 11.84 -3.77 -1.67
C TYR A 90 13.25 -3.81 -2.28
N ALA A 91 14.20 -3.19 -1.58
CA ALA A 91 15.63 -3.33 -1.81
C ALA A 91 16.30 -3.71 -0.48
N ASP A 92 16.91 -4.90 -0.43
CA ASP A 92 17.63 -5.39 0.76
C ASP A 92 16.79 -5.37 2.05
N GLY A 93 15.51 -5.75 1.93
CA GLY A 93 14.56 -5.79 3.03
C GLY A 93 14.01 -4.43 3.47
N ARG A 94 14.45 -3.32 2.86
CA ARG A 94 13.89 -1.98 3.06
C ARG A 94 12.93 -1.65 1.93
N ARG A 95 11.90 -0.86 2.23
CA ARG A 95 10.98 -0.35 1.20
C ARG A 95 11.74 0.63 0.31
N ALA A 96 11.63 0.46 -0.99
CA ALA A 96 12.27 1.32 -1.97
C ALA A 96 11.47 1.28 -3.27
N GLY A 97 10.76 2.36 -3.58
CA GLY A 97 9.95 2.47 -4.78
C GLY A 97 8.54 2.96 -4.47
N CYS A 98 7.52 2.21 -4.86
CA CYS A 98 6.12 2.64 -4.72
C CYS A 98 5.28 1.66 -3.90
N TYR A 99 4.36 2.21 -3.11
CA TYR A 99 3.14 1.53 -2.72
C TYR A 99 2.08 1.70 -3.80
N VAL A 100 1.48 0.58 -4.18
CA VAL A 100 0.25 0.57 -5.00
C VAL A 100 -0.79 -0.25 -4.26
N TYR A 101 -1.68 0.44 -3.55
CA TYR A 101 -2.79 -0.17 -2.83
C TYR A 101 -4.07 -0.08 -3.64
N ARG A 102 -4.80 -1.19 -3.71
CA ARG A 102 -6.11 -1.26 -4.34
C ARG A 102 -7.09 -1.99 -3.43
N SER A 103 -8.24 -1.38 -3.21
CA SER A 103 -9.39 -2.01 -2.55
C SER A 103 -10.56 -2.04 -3.50
N ARG A 104 -11.29 -3.15 -3.53
CA ARG A 104 -12.56 -3.28 -4.23
C ARG A 104 -13.58 -3.86 -3.27
N CYS A 105 -14.62 -3.08 -2.99
CA CYS A 105 -15.78 -3.55 -2.26
C CYS A 105 -16.97 -3.73 -3.20
N SER A 106 -17.53 -4.93 -3.21
CA SER A 106 -18.69 -5.31 -4.03
C SER A 106 -19.95 -5.59 -3.21
N SER A 107 -19.86 -5.64 -1.88
CA SER A 107 -21.00 -5.91 -0.99
C SER A 107 -21.46 -4.64 -0.28
N ARG A 108 -22.77 -4.54 -0.01
CA ARG A 108 -23.34 -3.54 0.92
C ARG A 108 -23.55 -4.09 2.34
N LEU A 109 -23.39 -5.42 2.50
CA LEU A 109 -23.46 -6.06 3.82
C LEU A 109 -22.32 -5.55 4.69
N LEU A 110 -22.59 -5.39 5.99
CA LEU A 110 -21.63 -4.83 6.98
C LEU A 110 -21.27 -3.34 6.75
N GLY A 111 -22.14 -2.56 6.09
CA GLY A 111 -21.99 -1.11 5.99
C GLY A 111 -20.94 -0.64 4.98
N PHE A 112 -20.39 -1.52 4.15
CA PHE A 112 -19.42 -1.11 3.14
C PHE A 112 -20.08 -0.36 1.97
N LYS A 113 -19.49 0.77 1.57
CA LYS A 113 -19.83 1.43 0.31
C LYS A 113 -19.21 0.66 -0.84
N LYS A 114 -20.02 0.25 -1.82
CA LYS A 114 -19.50 -0.30 -3.08
C LYS A 114 -18.57 0.71 -3.72
N GLY A 115 -17.41 0.26 -4.17
CA GLY A 115 -16.43 1.16 -4.76
C GLY A 115 -15.08 0.51 -4.98
N THR A 116 -14.24 1.23 -5.72
CA THR A 116 -12.82 0.92 -5.85
C THR A 116 -12.04 2.08 -5.26
N THR A 117 -11.01 1.75 -4.50
CA THR A 117 -10.03 2.69 -3.97
C THR A 117 -8.68 2.34 -4.57
N LEU A 118 -7.91 3.34 -4.97
CA LEU A 118 -6.54 3.20 -5.46
C LEU A 118 -5.66 4.26 -4.78
N LEU A 119 -4.56 3.83 -4.17
CA LEU A 119 -3.50 4.71 -3.67
C LEU A 119 -2.20 4.33 -4.36
N THR A 120 -1.51 5.33 -4.90
CA THR A 120 -0.13 5.25 -5.36
C THR A 120 0.67 6.30 -4.61
N VAL A 121 1.73 5.89 -3.92
CA VAL A 121 2.64 6.80 -3.21
C VAL A 121 4.04 6.21 -3.19
N GLY A 122 5.06 7.05 -3.34
CA GLY A 122 6.44 6.60 -3.22
C GLY A 122 6.82 6.31 -1.75
N VAL A 123 7.79 5.43 -1.57
CA VAL A 123 8.29 5.01 -0.26
C VAL A 123 9.80 4.85 -0.28
N SER A 124 10.45 5.36 0.76
CA SER A 124 11.87 5.19 1.02
C SER A 124 12.07 4.85 2.49
N GLY A 125 12.38 3.58 2.78
CA GLY A 125 12.50 3.10 4.16
C GLY A 125 11.18 3.20 4.93
N HIS A 126 11.12 4.09 5.90
CA HIS A 126 9.92 4.31 6.73
C HIS A 126 9.06 5.49 6.23
N ASP A 127 9.59 6.29 5.31
CA ASP A 127 9.00 7.56 4.90
C ASP A 127 8.24 7.43 3.59
N LEU A 128 7.15 8.20 3.49
CA LEU A 128 6.44 8.40 2.23
C LEU A 128 7.16 9.49 1.45
N THR A 129 7.38 9.29 0.16
CA THR A 129 8.18 10.22 -0.66
C THR A 129 7.55 10.42 -2.03
N GLY A 130 7.72 11.59 -2.62
CA GLY A 130 7.34 11.85 -4.00
C GLY A 130 5.82 11.97 -4.19
N GLN A 131 5.38 11.74 -5.43
CA GLN A 131 4.00 12.00 -5.86
C GLN A 131 3.00 11.03 -5.21
N VAL A 132 1.84 11.59 -4.86
CA VAL A 132 0.69 10.88 -4.33
C VAL A 132 -0.45 10.97 -5.32
N TYR A 133 -1.09 9.83 -5.57
CA TYR A 133 -2.40 9.76 -6.21
C TYR A 133 -3.30 8.85 -5.39
N TYR A 134 -4.44 9.37 -4.98
CA TYR A 134 -5.44 8.62 -4.23
C TYR A 134 -6.81 8.84 -4.86
N SER A 135 -7.54 7.77 -5.17
CA SER A 135 -8.92 7.85 -5.65
C SER A 135 -9.82 6.94 -4.87
N PHE A 136 -11.00 7.45 -4.49
CA PHE A 136 -11.97 6.76 -3.66
C PHE A 136 -13.34 7.41 -3.81
N GLY A 137 -14.42 6.64 -3.86
CA GLY A 137 -15.79 7.19 -3.78
C GLY A 137 -16.18 8.21 -4.85
N GLY A 138 -15.45 8.31 -5.96
CA GLY A 138 -15.65 9.35 -6.99
C GLY A 138 -14.82 10.62 -6.78
N GLU A 139 -14.02 10.66 -5.72
CA GLU A 139 -13.09 11.72 -5.36
C GLU A 139 -11.66 11.32 -5.78
N SER A 140 -10.82 12.31 -6.03
CA SER A 140 -9.39 12.11 -6.22
C SER A 140 -8.57 13.13 -5.44
N LEU A 141 -7.49 12.68 -4.83
CA LEU A 141 -6.54 13.48 -4.08
C LEU A 141 -5.15 13.29 -4.68
N THR A 142 -4.49 14.39 -4.99
CA THR A 142 -3.11 14.45 -5.46
C THR A 142 -2.28 15.35 -4.55
N GLY A 143 -0.99 15.09 -4.48
CA GLY A 143 -0.05 15.83 -3.65
C GLY A 143 1.32 15.21 -3.71
N ARG A 144 2.22 15.62 -2.83
CA ARG A 144 3.54 15.01 -2.74
C ARG A 144 4.10 15.09 -1.33
N PHE A 145 4.96 14.13 -1.02
CA PHE A 145 5.88 14.21 0.10
C PHE A 145 7.27 14.57 -0.42
N ASP A 146 8.05 15.31 0.36
CA ASP A 146 9.46 15.55 0.10
C ASP A 146 10.33 14.31 0.41
N SER A 147 11.65 14.45 0.32
CA SER A 147 12.60 13.38 0.62
C SER A 147 12.71 13.06 2.12
N ALA A 148 12.24 13.95 3.00
CA ALA A 148 12.26 13.79 4.44
C ALA A 148 10.93 13.22 4.99
N GLY A 149 10.02 12.78 4.12
CA GLY A 149 8.75 12.21 4.53
C GLY A 149 7.66 13.24 4.83
N ARG A 150 7.89 14.52 4.53
CA ARG A 150 6.98 15.60 4.95
C ARG A 150 6.10 16.06 3.78
N PRO A 151 4.82 16.39 4.03
CA PRO A 151 3.96 16.95 3.01
C PRO A 151 4.58 18.21 2.40
N ASP A 152 4.57 18.30 1.08
CA ASP A 152 5.24 19.37 0.36
C ASP A 152 4.48 19.76 -0.91
N GLY A 153 4.66 21.00 -1.35
CA GLY A 153 4.04 21.56 -2.54
C GLY A 153 2.52 21.61 -2.48
N ARG A 154 1.90 21.57 -3.67
CA ARG A 154 0.45 21.69 -3.82
C ARG A 154 -0.23 20.34 -3.63
N TRP A 155 -1.20 20.32 -2.73
CA TRP A 155 -2.16 19.24 -2.52
C TRP A 155 -3.52 19.64 -3.05
N THR A 156 -4.23 18.72 -3.67
CA THR A 156 -5.55 18.98 -4.26
C THR A 156 -6.44 17.78 -4.10
N MET A 157 -7.64 17.99 -3.58
CA MET A 157 -8.70 17.00 -3.54
C MET A 157 -9.89 17.49 -4.35
N ASN A 158 -10.21 16.75 -5.41
CA ASN A 158 -11.34 17.02 -6.28
C ASN A 158 -12.50 16.12 -5.86
N ALA A 159 -13.55 16.74 -5.34
CA ALA A 159 -14.80 16.10 -4.95
C ALA A 159 -16.01 16.63 -5.76
N VAL A 160 -15.76 17.21 -6.94
CA VAL A 160 -16.78 17.83 -7.81
C VAL A 160 -17.88 16.85 -8.22
N LYS A 161 -17.51 15.58 -8.43
CA LYS A 161 -18.45 14.50 -8.82
C LYS A 161 -19.23 13.91 -7.64
N THR A 162 -19.05 14.44 -6.44
CA THR A 162 -19.79 14.04 -5.24
C THR A 162 -20.81 15.10 -4.86
N ARG A 163 -21.63 14.80 -3.84
CA ARG A 163 -22.60 15.77 -3.28
C ARG A 163 -21.94 17.03 -2.70
N SER A 164 -20.63 17.02 -2.47
CA SER A 164 -19.93 18.20 -1.95
C SER A 164 -19.70 19.27 -3.01
N HIS A 165 -19.57 18.89 -4.29
CA HIS A 165 -19.24 19.78 -5.40
C HIS A 165 -18.04 20.70 -5.14
N LYS A 166 -17.08 20.26 -4.32
CA LYS A 166 -15.96 21.08 -3.85
C LYS A 166 -14.61 20.62 -4.39
N ILE A 167 -13.69 21.57 -4.48
CA ILE A 167 -12.26 21.33 -4.68
C ILE A 167 -11.54 21.90 -3.47
N PHE A 168 -10.72 21.06 -2.82
CA PHE A 168 -9.88 21.48 -1.71
C PHE A 168 -8.46 21.67 -2.23
N HIS A 169 -7.84 22.78 -1.91
CA HIS A 169 -6.44 23.07 -2.20
C HIS A 169 -5.69 23.35 -0.92
N GLU A 170 -4.50 22.78 -0.82
CA GLU A 170 -3.56 23.11 0.26
C GLU A 170 -2.18 23.30 -0.34
N THR A 171 -1.42 24.23 0.21
CA THR A 171 0.01 24.39 -0.10
C THR A 171 0.79 24.09 1.16
N TRP A 172 1.71 23.16 1.04
CA TRP A 172 2.56 22.70 2.13
C TRP A 172 4.01 23.01 1.81
N GLU A 173 4.77 23.40 2.83
CA GLU A 173 6.21 23.60 2.75
C GLU A 173 6.86 22.79 3.88
N HIS A 174 7.55 21.71 3.50
CA HIS A 174 8.30 20.87 4.43
C HIS A 174 7.51 20.44 5.69
N GLY A 175 6.23 20.09 5.51
CA GLY A 175 5.32 19.65 6.57
C GLY A 175 4.55 20.75 7.28
N VAL A 176 4.67 22.01 6.85
CA VAL A 176 3.87 23.13 7.36
C VAL A 176 2.83 23.53 6.31
N CYS A 177 1.55 23.57 6.69
CA CYS A 177 0.49 24.05 5.81
C CYS A 177 0.52 25.58 5.75
N VAL A 178 0.91 26.12 4.60
CA VAL A 178 1.02 27.57 4.36
C VAL A 178 -0.32 28.17 3.93
N SER A 179 -1.10 27.43 3.16
CA SER A 179 -2.44 27.85 2.74
C SER A 179 -3.39 26.68 2.60
N SER A 180 -4.67 26.91 2.89
CA SER A 180 -5.74 25.93 2.74
C SER A 180 -7.00 26.66 2.30
N ASP A 181 -7.54 26.25 1.16
CA ASP A 181 -8.76 26.82 0.62
C ASP A 181 -9.70 25.77 0.05
N ILE A 182 -10.98 26.11 0.05
CA ILE A 182 -12.07 25.30 -0.46
C ILE A 182 -12.81 26.13 -1.48
N PHE A 183 -12.86 25.62 -2.70
CA PHE A 183 -13.62 26.19 -3.80
C PHE A 183 -14.90 25.40 -4.02
N ASP A 184 -16.04 26.06 -3.90
CA ASP A 184 -17.34 25.49 -4.23
C ASP A 184 -17.67 25.78 -5.71
N VAL A 185 -17.74 24.75 -6.54
CA VAL A 185 -17.95 24.95 -7.99
C VAL A 185 -19.37 25.36 -8.33
N THR A 186 -20.32 25.24 -7.40
CA THR A 186 -21.74 25.56 -7.64
C THR A 186 -22.05 27.03 -7.42
N THR A 187 -21.37 27.67 -6.46
CA THR A 187 -21.52 29.10 -6.17
C THR A 187 -20.36 29.94 -6.69
N GLY A 188 -19.19 29.33 -6.93
CA GLY A 188 -17.95 30.04 -7.24
C GLY A 188 -17.25 30.59 -5.99
N ASP A 189 -17.77 30.31 -4.79
CA ASP A 189 -17.20 30.85 -3.56
C ASP A 189 -15.90 30.17 -3.16
N LYS A 190 -15.00 30.98 -2.61
CA LYS A 190 -13.75 30.53 -2.01
C LYS A 190 -13.78 30.77 -0.51
N THR A 191 -13.55 29.72 0.27
CA THR A 191 -13.49 29.78 1.74
C THR A 191 -12.19 29.20 2.26
N THR A 192 -11.82 29.55 3.50
CA THR A 192 -10.61 29.00 4.13
C THR A 192 -10.86 27.57 4.59
N GLY A 193 -9.93 26.66 4.26
CA GLY A 193 -9.99 25.25 4.63
C GLY A 193 -9.27 24.92 5.93
N LYS A 194 -9.32 23.64 6.32
CA LYS A 194 -8.50 23.07 7.40
C LYS A 194 -7.45 22.18 6.76
N GLY A 195 -6.18 22.54 6.88
CA GLY A 195 -5.02 21.81 6.34
C GLY A 195 -4.93 20.37 6.83
N ARG A 196 -5.46 19.39 6.08
CA ARG A 196 -5.59 17.97 6.49
C ARG A 196 -5.50 16.97 5.33
N LEU A 197 -5.28 17.40 4.08
CA LEU A 197 -5.22 16.47 2.95
C LEU A 197 -4.14 15.39 3.11
N PRO A 198 -2.93 15.69 3.61
CA PRO A 198 -1.91 14.66 3.83
C PRO A 198 -2.30 13.60 4.87
N ASP A 199 -3.08 13.97 5.89
CA ASP A 199 -3.53 13.06 6.95
C ASP A 199 -4.41 11.94 6.41
N VAL A 200 -5.18 12.21 5.35
CA VAL A 200 -5.99 11.20 4.65
C VAL A 200 -5.09 10.07 4.13
N ILE A 201 -3.95 10.43 3.55
CA ILE A 201 -3.00 9.48 2.98
C ILE A 201 -2.30 8.69 4.07
N LEU A 202 -1.83 9.37 5.12
CA LEU A 202 -1.24 8.72 6.28
C LEU A 202 -2.23 7.71 6.88
N SER A 203 -3.48 8.11 7.10
CA SER A 203 -4.52 7.24 7.64
C SER A 203 -4.70 5.97 6.80
N VAL A 204 -4.77 6.07 5.47
CA VAL A 204 -4.88 4.89 4.58
C VAL A 204 -3.63 4.02 4.65
N VAL A 205 -2.43 4.60 4.67
CA VAL A 205 -1.19 3.83 4.77
C VAL A 205 -1.15 3.04 6.10
N TYR A 206 -1.46 3.69 7.22
CA TYR A 206 -1.42 3.07 8.54
C TYR A 206 -2.52 2.03 8.76
N SER A 207 -3.75 2.34 8.34
CA SER A 207 -4.92 1.48 8.62
C SER A 207 -5.13 0.37 7.59
N GLU A 208 -4.66 0.55 6.35
CA GLU A 208 -4.93 -0.38 5.26
C GLU A 208 -3.66 -1.02 4.68
N CYS A 209 -2.59 -0.25 4.46
CA CYS A 209 -1.39 -0.78 3.81
C CYS A 209 -0.50 -1.58 4.78
N LYS A 210 -0.14 -1.00 5.93
CA LYS A 210 0.73 -1.66 6.92
C LYS A 210 0.19 -3.03 7.38
N PRO A 211 -1.13 -3.22 7.65
CA PRO A 211 -1.66 -4.54 8.00
C PRO A 211 -1.46 -5.59 6.91
N LEU A 212 -1.56 -5.22 5.62
CA LEU A 212 -1.33 -6.15 4.51
C LEU A 212 0.13 -6.60 4.43
N GLU A 213 1.08 -5.70 4.63
CA GLU A 213 2.50 -6.10 4.73
C GLU A 213 2.77 -7.02 5.92
N HIS A 214 2.04 -6.85 7.02
CA HIS A 214 2.17 -7.71 8.19
C HIS A 214 1.68 -9.14 7.97
N ILE A 215 1.01 -9.46 6.85
CA ILE A 215 0.75 -10.85 6.43
C ILE A 215 2.05 -11.66 6.40
N LEU A 216 3.19 -11.04 6.04
CA LEU A 216 4.50 -11.67 6.11
C LEU A 216 5.58 -10.69 6.56
N ARG A 217 5.98 -10.77 7.83
CA ARG A 217 7.05 -9.90 8.40
C ARG A 217 8.47 -10.32 8.02
N LYS A 218 8.70 -11.60 7.68
CA LYS A 218 10.05 -12.14 7.44
C LYS A 218 10.80 -11.38 6.34
N GLY A 219 12.09 -11.13 6.59
CA GLY A 219 13.02 -10.44 5.69
C GLY A 219 12.73 -8.97 5.42
N THR A 220 11.94 -8.31 6.28
CA THR A 220 11.91 -6.85 6.40
C THR A 220 12.96 -6.43 7.45
N LYS A 221 13.65 -5.31 7.23
CA LYS A 221 14.53 -4.67 8.22
C LYS A 221 13.78 -3.64 9.05
#